data_AF-A0A934SKD2-F1
#
_entry.id   AF-A0A934SKD2-F1
#
_cell.length_a   1.000
_cell.length_b   1.000
_cell.length_c   1.000
_cell.angle_alpha   90.00
_cell.angle_beta   90.00
_cell.angle_gamma   90.00
#
_symmetry.space_group_name_H-M   'P 1'
#
loop_
_entity.id
_entity.type
_entity.pdbx_description
1 polymer ?
#
loop_
_entity_poly.entity_id
_entity_poly.type
_entity_poly.pdbx_seq_one_letter_code
_entity_poly.pdbx_strand_id
1 'polypeptide(L)'
;MGYLSPESEAALAALVDAEEPLHRLAAIRTAIAALEADPATLGAVRDARADGADWPAIADAAGLGTAAAKWRWQGTDAEIASRVEAGRKRSARPSSVPTDLPGMSVAEAARSLGVTAQAVYLRVSRGQLRAETVELADGRKYKRVFLDA
;
A
#
# COMPACT_ATOMS: atom_id res chain seq x y z
N MET A 1 -5.34 33.87 -8.13
CA MET A 1 -5.13 32.83 -7.10
C MET A 1 -4.70 31.57 -7.83
N GLY A 2 -3.73 30.84 -7.27
CA GLY A 2 -3.27 29.56 -7.82
C GLY A 2 -4.39 28.54 -7.83
N TYR A 3 -4.42 27.73 -8.89
CA TYR A 3 -5.39 26.64 -9.04
C TYR A 3 -5.10 25.47 -8.10
N LEU A 4 -3.83 25.28 -7.73
CA LEU A 4 -3.37 24.20 -6.85
C LEU A 4 -3.33 24.65 -5.39
N SER A 5 -3.29 23.68 -4.48
CA SER A 5 -3.02 23.95 -3.07
C SER A 5 -1.58 24.46 -2.85
N PRO A 6 -1.32 25.24 -1.79
CA PRO A 6 0.03 25.70 -1.46
C PRO A 6 1.05 24.57 -1.29
N GLU A 7 0.61 23.39 -0.82
CA GLU A 7 1.46 22.21 -0.66
C GLU A 7 1.92 21.66 -2.03
N SER A 8 1.00 21.53 -2.98
CA SER A 8 1.34 21.11 -4.34
C SER A 8 2.21 22.13 -5.07
N GLU A 9 1.93 23.43 -4.90
CA GLU A 9 2.76 24.49 -5.46
C GLU A 9 4.20 24.42 -4.92
N ALA A 10 4.35 24.25 -3.61
CA ALA A 10 5.66 24.10 -2.98
C ALA A 10 6.40 22.83 -3.44
N ALA A 11 5.68 21.70 -3.56
CA ALA A 11 6.27 20.44 -4.02
C ALA A 11 6.72 20.51 -5.49
N LEU A 12 5.98 21.22 -6.35
CA LEU A 12 6.37 21.49 -7.72
C LEU A 12 7.58 22.41 -7.81
N ALA A 13 7.63 23.47 -7.01
CA ALA A 13 8.80 24.36 -6.94
C ALA A 13 10.05 23.59 -6.52
N ALA A 14 9.96 22.79 -5.46
CA ALA A 14 11.07 21.96 -4.98
C ALA A 14 11.54 20.93 -6.03
N LEU A 15 10.63 20.41 -6.87
CA LEU A 15 11.01 19.55 -8.00
C LEU A 15 11.81 20.30 -9.07
N VAL A 16 11.41 21.53 -9.40
CA VAL A 16 12.11 22.37 -10.38
C VAL A 16 13.53 22.72 -9.89
N ASP A 17 13.67 22.98 -8.58
CA ASP A 17 14.95 23.36 -7.97
C ASP A 17 15.88 22.17 -7.66
N ALA A 18 15.46 20.93 -7.92
CA ALA A 18 16.23 19.74 -7.57
C ALA A 18 17.38 19.45 -8.58
N GLU A 19 18.61 19.78 -8.16
CA GLU A 19 19.82 19.63 -9.00
C GLU A 19 20.44 18.22 -8.94
N GLU A 20 20.50 17.59 -7.76
CA GLU A 20 21.14 16.28 -7.58
C GLU A 20 20.23 15.11 -8.00
N PRO A 21 20.77 14.02 -8.60
CA PRO A 21 19.94 12.92 -9.10
C PRO A 21 19.03 12.25 -8.06
N LEU A 22 19.55 12.00 -6.86
CA LEU A 22 18.75 11.39 -5.78
C LEU A 22 17.72 12.36 -5.21
N HIS A 23 18.08 13.63 -5.08
CA HIS A 23 17.15 14.67 -4.66
C HIS A 23 16.02 14.85 -5.67
N ARG A 24 16.33 14.84 -6.97
CA ARG A 24 15.33 14.90 -8.04
C ARG A 24 14.35 13.74 -7.97
N LEU A 25 14.84 12.51 -7.75
CA LEU A 25 13.96 11.35 -7.58
C LEU A 25 13.02 11.53 -6.38
N ALA A 26 13.55 11.97 -5.23
CA ALA A 26 12.73 12.24 -4.05
C ALA A 26 11.68 13.33 -4.32
N ALA A 27 12.09 14.44 -4.95
CA ALA A 27 11.21 15.55 -5.27
C ALA A 27 10.10 15.15 -6.26
N ILE A 28 10.40 14.31 -7.26
CA ILE A 28 9.39 13.74 -8.17
C ILE A 28 8.34 12.95 -7.37
N ARG A 29 8.78 12.09 -6.44
CA ARG A 29 7.86 11.28 -5.63
C ARG A 29 7.00 12.14 -4.71
N THR A 30 7.57 13.20 -4.13
CA THR A 30 6.85 14.17 -3.30
C THR A 30 5.81 14.94 -4.12
N ALA A 31 6.18 15.46 -5.29
CA ALA A 31 5.27 16.18 -6.17
C ALA A 31 4.10 15.31 -6.64
N ILE A 32 4.35 14.05 -7.01
CA ILE A 32 3.29 13.09 -7.35
C ILE A 32 2.33 12.92 -6.17
N ALA A 33 2.85 12.68 -4.96
CA ALA A 33 2.02 12.47 -3.78
C ALA A 33 1.17 13.71 -3.43
N ALA A 34 1.75 14.92 -3.52
CA ALA A 34 1.05 16.18 -3.28
C ALA A 34 -0.08 16.39 -4.30
N LEU A 35 0.20 16.22 -5.60
CA LEU A 35 -0.80 16.36 -6.67
C LEU A 35 -1.92 15.32 -6.56
N GLU A 36 -1.61 14.08 -6.18
CA GLU A 36 -2.62 13.03 -5.99
C GLU A 36 -3.59 13.32 -4.83
N ALA A 37 -3.13 14.10 -3.84
CA ALA A 37 -3.89 14.52 -2.66
C ALA A 37 -4.55 15.90 -2.83
N ASP A 38 -4.22 16.63 -3.90
CA ASP A 38 -4.64 18.01 -4.07
C ASP A 38 -6.17 18.14 -4.25
N PRO A 39 -6.85 18.99 -3.45
CA PRO A 39 -8.28 19.20 -3.58
C PRO A 39 -8.72 19.76 -4.95
N ALA A 40 -7.82 20.44 -5.68
CA ALA A 40 -8.08 20.95 -7.02
C ALA A 40 -8.45 19.85 -8.01
N THR A 41 -7.91 18.64 -7.84
CA THR A 41 -8.26 17.49 -8.69
C THR A 41 -9.76 17.16 -8.58
N LEU A 42 -10.30 17.10 -7.37
CA LEU A 42 -11.73 16.86 -7.18
C LEU A 42 -12.57 18.06 -7.63
N GLY A 43 -12.04 19.28 -7.46
CA GLY A 43 -12.62 20.51 -8.02
C GLY A 43 -12.83 20.42 -9.53
N ALA A 44 -11.78 20.16 -10.31
CA ALA A 44 -11.90 20.04 -11.77
C ALA A 44 -12.84 18.91 -12.21
N VAL A 45 -12.84 17.77 -11.51
CA VAL A 45 -13.78 16.69 -11.82
C VAL A 45 -15.23 17.14 -11.62
N ARG A 46 -15.50 17.92 -10.56
CA ARG A 46 -16.84 18.47 -10.29
C ARG A 46 -17.24 19.49 -11.33
N ASP A 47 -16.34 20.40 -11.69
CA ASP A 47 -16.58 21.42 -12.71
C ASP A 47 -16.86 20.75 -14.07
N ALA A 48 -16.04 19.77 -14.47
CA ALA A 48 -16.28 19.00 -15.69
C ALA A 48 -17.64 18.27 -15.68
N ARG A 49 -18.04 17.70 -14.52
CA ARG A 49 -19.37 17.08 -14.37
C ARG A 49 -20.50 18.11 -14.47
N ALA A 50 -20.32 19.32 -13.94
CA ALA A 50 -21.29 20.41 -14.03
C ALA A 50 -21.43 20.91 -15.47
N ASP A 51 -20.32 20.94 -16.22
CA ASP A 51 -20.28 21.29 -17.66
C ASP A 51 -20.79 20.17 -18.58
N GLY A 52 -21.24 19.03 -18.00
CA GLY A 52 -21.88 17.94 -18.73
C GLY A 52 -20.94 16.83 -19.20
N ALA A 53 -19.65 16.85 -18.83
CA ALA A 53 -18.74 15.76 -19.15
C ALA A 53 -19.20 14.45 -18.52
N ASP A 54 -19.09 13.36 -19.26
CA ASP A 54 -19.40 12.03 -18.77
C ASP A 54 -18.18 11.37 -18.10
N TRP A 55 -18.44 10.27 -17.38
CA TRP A 55 -17.38 9.55 -16.67
C TRP A 55 -16.31 8.95 -17.59
N PRO A 56 -16.63 8.42 -18.79
CA PRO A 56 -15.63 8.05 -19.77
C PRO A 56 -14.65 9.17 -20.13
N ALA A 57 -15.13 10.37 -20.44
CA ALA A 57 -14.27 11.51 -20.77
C ALA A 57 -13.36 11.92 -19.60
N ILE A 58 -13.91 11.95 -18.38
CA ILE A 58 -13.14 12.25 -17.16
C ILE A 58 -12.07 11.18 -16.90
N ALA A 59 -12.41 9.91 -17.13
CA ALA A 59 -11.49 8.80 -16.94
C ALA A 59 -10.34 8.84 -17.95
N ASP A 60 -10.64 9.13 -19.21
CA ASP A 60 -9.64 9.32 -20.27
C ASP A 60 -8.68 10.46 -19.95
N ALA A 61 -9.21 11.63 -19.57
CA ALA A 61 -8.40 12.78 -19.16
C ALA A 61 -7.49 12.50 -17.95
N ALA A 62 -7.93 11.60 -17.06
CA ALA A 62 -7.17 11.18 -15.89
C ALA A 62 -6.22 10.00 -16.13
N GLY A 63 -6.24 9.37 -17.31
CA GLY A 63 -5.49 8.13 -17.57
C GLY A 63 -5.97 6.95 -16.71
N LEU A 64 -7.25 6.92 -16.33
CA LEU A 64 -7.87 5.90 -15.49
C LEU A 64 -8.92 5.10 -16.26
N GLY A 65 -9.25 3.90 -15.76
CA GLY A 65 -10.48 3.24 -16.17
C GLY A 65 -11.73 3.93 -15.59
N THR A 66 -12.86 3.93 -16.31
CA THR A 66 -14.12 4.56 -15.88
C THR A 66 -14.58 4.13 -14.48
N ALA A 67 -14.42 2.85 -14.16
CA ALA A 67 -14.76 2.32 -12.84
C ALA A 67 -13.85 2.89 -11.73
N ALA A 68 -12.56 3.09 -12.01
CA ALA A 68 -11.61 3.67 -11.08
C ALA A 68 -11.88 5.17 -10.87
N ALA A 69 -12.17 5.91 -11.94
CA ALA A 69 -12.55 7.33 -11.85
C ALA A 69 -13.82 7.51 -11.00
N LYS A 70 -14.87 6.72 -11.27
CA LYS A 70 -16.09 6.70 -10.45
C LYS A 70 -15.80 6.34 -8.99
N TRP A 71 -15.03 5.29 -8.76
CA TRP A 71 -14.67 4.88 -7.40
C TRP A 71 -13.91 5.99 -6.64
N ARG A 72 -13.07 6.76 -7.33
CA ARG A 72 -12.27 7.83 -6.72
C ARG A 72 -13.08 9.10 -6.44
N TRP A 73 -13.99 9.48 -7.34
CA TRP A 73 -14.59 10.83 -7.32
C TRP A 73 -16.12 10.88 -7.36
N GLN A 74 -16.81 9.76 -7.53
CA GLN A 74 -18.27 9.75 -7.51
C GLN A 74 -18.78 9.87 -6.07
N GLY A 75 -19.66 10.85 -5.87
CA GLY A 75 -20.36 11.12 -4.63
C GLY A 75 -19.98 12.47 -4.00
N THR A 76 -20.53 12.71 -2.83
CA THR A 76 -20.21 13.82 -1.94
C THR A 76 -18.84 13.63 -1.27
N ASP A 77 -18.28 14.71 -0.71
CA ASP A 77 -17.02 14.63 0.07
C ASP A 77 -17.11 13.62 1.21
N ALA A 78 -18.25 13.56 1.90
CA ALA A 78 -18.48 12.63 2.98
C ALA A 78 -18.48 11.16 2.50
N GLU A 79 -19.10 10.88 1.35
CA GLU A 79 -19.11 9.53 0.76
C GLU A 79 -17.72 9.10 0.28
N ILE A 80 -16.99 10.02 -0.36
CA ILE A 80 -15.61 9.77 -0.81
C ILE A 80 -14.70 9.53 0.40
N ALA A 81 -14.76 10.38 1.43
CA ALA A 81 -13.98 10.22 2.65
C ALA A 81 -14.28 8.89 3.36
N SER A 82 -15.57 8.54 3.50
CA SER A 82 -16.00 7.26 4.07
C SER A 82 -15.47 6.05 3.29
N ARG A 83 -15.45 6.12 1.95
CA ARG A 83 -14.91 5.08 1.08
C ARG A 83 -13.39 4.90 1.28
N VAL A 84 -12.64 6.00 1.39
CA VAL A 84 -11.20 5.99 1.65
C VAL A 84 -10.89 5.42 3.04
N GLU A 85 -11.62 5.88 4.06
CA GLU A 85 -11.55 5.38 5.45
C GLU A 85 -11.80 3.87 5.52
N ALA A 86 -12.85 3.37 4.86
CA ALA A 86 -13.16 1.95 4.77
C ALA A 86 -12.07 1.16 4.03
N GLY A 87 -11.44 1.76 3.01
CA GLY A 87 -10.24 1.23 2.35
C GLY A 87 -9.08 1.03 3.33
N ARG A 88 -8.73 2.09 4.08
CA ARG A 88 -7.64 2.06 5.08
C ARG A 88 -7.90 1.03 6.19
N LYS A 89 -9.14 0.92 6.67
CA LYS A 89 -9.51 -0.08 7.68
C LYS A 89 -9.30 -1.52 7.19
N ARG A 90 -9.49 -1.79 5.89
CA ARG A 90 -9.21 -3.11 5.29
C ARG A 90 -7.71 -3.40 5.19
N SER A 91 -6.89 -2.41 4.85
CA SER A 91 -5.42 -2.58 4.77
C SER A 91 -4.74 -2.65 6.13
N ALA A 92 -5.31 -2.00 7.15
CA ALA A 92 -4.79 -2.00 8.52
C ALA A 92 -5.21 -3.23 9.35
N ARG A 93 -5.88 -4.21 8.75
CA ARG A 93 -6.26 -5.43 9.45
C ARG A 93 -4.96 -6.12 9.94
N PRO A 94 -4.83 -6.42 11.24
CA PRO A 94 -3.69 -7.16 11.76
C PRO A 94 -3.47 -8.40 10.91
N SER A 95 -2.20 -8.71 10.64
CA SER A 95 -1.81 -9.94 9.96
C SER A 95 -2.62 -11.10 10.55
N SER A 96 -3.25 -11.91 9.70
CA SER A 96 -3.96 -13.09 10.16
C SER A 96 -3.00 -14.13 10.77
N VAL A 97 -1.69 -13.91 10.72
CA VAL A 97 -0.67 -14.76 11.33
C VAL A 97 -0.76 -14.61 12.85
N PRO A 98 -1.10 -15.68 13.59
CA PRO A 98 -1.17 -15.63 15.03
C PRO A 98 0.23 -15.39 15.62
N THR A 99 0.35 -14.40 16.50
CA THR A 99 1.64 -13.96 17.05
C THR A 99 2.14 -14.86 18.18
N ASP A 100 1.23 -15.59 18.84
CA ASP A 100 1.51 -16.37 20.06
C ASP A 100 1.75 -17.87 19.80
N LEU A 101 2.22 -18.24 18.60
CA LEU A 101 2.52 -19.63 18.28
C LEU A 101 3.93 -20.01 18.79
N PRO A 102 4.10 -21.21 19.40
CA PRO A 102 5.42 -21.65 19.86
C PRO A 102 6.39 -21.84 18.69
N GLY A 103 7.69 -21.66 18.94
CA GLY A 103 8.74 -21.75 17.90
C GLY A 103 8.76 -20.53 16.97
N MET A 104 9.47 -20.64 15.84
CA MET A 104 9.58 -19.61 14.79
C MET A 104 8.88 -20.08 13.52
N SER A 105 8.36 -19.17 12.69
CA SER A 105 8.04 -19.52 11.31
C SER A 105 9.32 -19.86 10.53
N VAL A 106 9.19 -20.57 9.41
CA VAL A 106 10.34 -20.87 8.54
C VAL A 106 11.09 -19.61 8.11
N ALA A 107 10.36 -18.52 7.82
CA ALA A 107 10.94 -17.24 7.44
C ALA A 107 11.68 -16.56 8.61
N GLU A 108 11.15 -16.65 9.83
CA GLU A 108 11.82 -16.15 11.04
C GLU A 108 13.09 -16.94 11.34
N ALA A 109 13.03 -18.27 11.27
CA ALA A 109 14.19 -19.13 11.45
C ALA A 109 15.26 -18.86 10.38
N ALA A 110 14.86 -18.66 9.12
CA ALA A 110 15.76 -18.32 8.02
C ALA A 110 16.52 -17.01 8.30
N ARG A 111 15.80 -15.96 8.74
CA ARG A 111 16.41 -14.69 9.14
C ARG A 111 17.35 -14.86 10.34
N SER A 112 16.92 -15.58 11.37
CA SER A 112 17.73 -15.82 12.57
C SER A 112 19.01 -16.60 12.29
N LEU A 113 18.99 -17.50 11.31
CA LEU A 113 20.13 -18.34 10.93
C LEU A 113 20.97 -17.76 9.79
N GLY A 114 20.57 -16.63 9.21
CA GLY A 114 21.25 -16.03 8.06
C GLY A 114 21.23 -16.91 6.81
N VAL A 115 20.18 -17.70 6.61
CA VAL A 115 20.03 -18.62 5.47
C VAL A 115 18.71 -18.43 4.73
N THR A 116 18.55 -19.12 3.61
CA THR A 116 17.28 -19.13 2.86
C THR A 116 16.24 -20.03 3.54
N ALA A 117 14.95 -19.77 3.30
CA ALA A 117 13.88 -20.64 3.77
C ALA A 117 14.04 -22.10 3.29
N GLN A 118 14.54 -22.29 2.06
CA GLN A 118 14.82 -23.61 1.52
C GLN A 118 15.92 -24.35 2.32
N ALA A 119 16.94 -23.63 2.78
CA ALA A 119 17.97 -24.21 3.64
C ALA A 119 17.39 -24.65 5.00
N VAL A 120 16.41 -23.92 5.54
CA VAL A 120 15.69 -24.32 6.76
C VAL A 120 14.92 -25.63 6.53
N TYR A 121 14.16 -25.74 5.43
CA TYR A 121 13.47 -26.99 5.09
C TYR A 121 14.42 -28.18 4.95
N LEU A 122 15.57 -27.98 4.29
CA LEU A 122 16.60 -29.02 4.16
C LEU A 122 17.19 -29.43 5.51
N ARG A 123 17.44 -28.48 6.42
CA ARG A 123 17.92 -28.76 7.77
C ARG A 123 16.88 -29.54 8.58
N VAL A 124 15.61 -29.19 8.47
CA VAL A 124 14.50 -29.95 9.09
C VAL A 124 14.44 -31.37 8.53
N SER A 125 14.49 -31.56 7.21
CA SER A 125 14.44 -32.90 6.61
C SER A 125 15.66 -33.77 6.96
N ARG A 126 16.80 -33.14 7.28
CA ARG A 126 18.02 -33.81 7.74
C ARG A 126 18.05 -34.05 9.26
N GLY A 127 16.98 -33.70 9.98
CA GLY A 127 16.92 -33.83 11.43
C GLY A 127 17.81 -32.85 12.20
N GLN A 128 18.32 -31.82 11.54
CA GLN A 128 19.19 -30.79 12.15
C GLN A 128 18.41 -29.66 12.82
N LEU A 129 17.11 -29.58 12.55
CA LEU A 129 16.18 -28.64 13.18
C LEU A 129 14.87 -29.37 13.46
N ARG A 130 14.30 -29.14 14.65
CA ARG A 130 12.96 -29.64 14.99
C ARG A 130 11.92 -28.74 14.33
N ALA A 131 10.89 -29.33 13.73
CA ALA A 131 9.77 -28.57 13.21
C ALA A 131 8.44 -29.28 13.39
N GLU A 132 7.49 -28.58 13.99
CA GLU A 132 6.16 -29.08 14.32
C GLU A 132 5.10 -28.32 13.51
N THR A 133 3.93 -28.94 13.39
CA THR A 133 2.76 -28.29 12.81
C THR A 133 1.80 -27.97 13.94
N VAL A 134 1.57 -26.67 14.18
CA VAL A 134 0.60 -26.21 15.18
C VAL A 134 -0.72 -25.94 14.47
N GLU A 135 -1.80 -26.55 14.97
CA GLU A 135 -3.16 -26.35 14.48
C GLU A 135 -3.94 -25.49 15.47
N LEU A 136 -4.55 -24.42 14.97
CA LEU A 136 -5.42 -23.55 15.77
C LEU A 136 -6.83 -24.13 15.87
N ALA A 137 -7.61 -23.64 16.84
CA ALA A 137 -9.01 -24.01 17.02
C ALA A 137 -9.90 -23.74 15.79
N ASP A 138 -9.48 -22.85 14.89
CA ASP A 138 -10.15 -22.56 13.62
C ASP A 138 -9.68 -23.44 12.44
N GLY A 139 -8.86 -24.47 12.71
CA GLY A 139 -8.36 -25.43 11.72
C GLY A 139 -7.16 -24.97 10.91
N ARG A 140 -6.67 -23.74 11.10
CA ARG A 140 -5.46 -23.26 10.41
C ARG A 140 -4.22 -23.97 10.95
N LYS A 141 -3.34 -24.39 10.04
CA LYS A 141 -2.10 -25.13 10.37
C LYS A 141 -0.87 -24.31 10.02
N TYR A 142 0.06 -24.20 10.95
CA TYR A 142 1.30 -23.43 10.79
C TYR A 142 2.51 -24.29 11.09
N LYS A 143 3.52 -24.26 10.20
CA LYS A 143 4.80 -24.90 10.44
C LYS A 143 5.64 -24.02 11.38
N ARG A 144 6.08 -24.58 12.51
CA ARG A 144 6.92 -23.92 13.50
C ARG A 144 8.24 -24.66 13.64
N VAL A 145 9.34 -23.93 13.55
CA VAL A 145 10.72 -24.39 13.61
C VAL A 145 11.29 -23.99 14.95
N PHE A 146 11.98 -24.90 15.60
CA PHE A 146 12.65 -24.65 16.86
C PHE A 146 14.16 -24.81 16.68
N LEU A 147 14.92 -23.89 17.28
CA LEU A 147 16.37 -23.83 17.15
C LEU A 147 17.10 -24.55 18.32
N ASP A 148 16.34 -25.06 19.28
CA ASP A 148 16.82 -25.94 20.35
C ASP A 148 16.91 -27.37 19.80
N ALA A 149 18.10 -27.75 19.34
CA ALA A 149 18.42 -29.14 19.04
C ALA A 149 18.69 -29.91 20.33
#